data_AF-A0A7C3UPK7-F1
#
_entry.id   AF-A0A7C3UPK7-F1
#
_cell.length_a   1.000
_cell.length_b   1.000
_cell.length_c   1.000
_cell.angle_alpha   90.00
_cell.angle_beta   90.00
_cell.angle_gamma   90.00
#
_symmetry.space_group_name_H-M   'P 1'
#
loop_
_entity.id
_entity.type
_entity.pdbx_description
1 polymer ?
#
loop_
_entity_poly.entity_id
_entity_poly.type
_entity_poly.pdbx_seq_one_letter_code
_entity_poly.pdbx_strand_id
1 'polypeptide(L)'
;MRTRYFFISIVILFSFGILISSSYAKLDPKTCVGMWLLEEGSGKKAIDSSGNKNDGDIIGNPKWVDGKFGKALQFNGSTDYVALPELPEQTNKPLSFVAWINWEGSTATTRGVWGYTNVATVNSHFEIQSAG
;
A
#
# COMPACT_ATOMS: atom_id res chain seq x y z
N MET A 1 1.21 54.24 20.10
CA MET A 1 0.62 52.91 20.39
C MET A 1 0.37 52.05 19.15
N ARG A 2 -0.04 52.60 18.00
CA ARG A 2 -0.36 51.84 16.76
C ARG A 2 0.79 51.04 16.14
N THR A 3 2.03 51.52 16.24
CA THR A 3 3.22 50.84 15.70
C THR A 3 3.63 49.60 16.50
N ARG A 4 3.40 49.55 17.82
CA ARG A 4 3.73 48.36 18.65
C ARG A 4 2.91 47.14 18.27
N TYR A 5 1.62 47.31 17.98
CA TYR A 5 0.74 46.19 17.57
C TYR A 5 1.00 45.71 16.14
N PHE A 6 1.48 46.61 15.26
CA PHE A 6 1.88 46.26 13.91
C PHE A 6 3.10 45.32 13.91
N PHE A 7 4.12 45.60 14.72
CA PHE A 7 5.28 44.71 14.86
C PHE A 7 4.92 43.37 15.52
N ILE A 8 4.05 43.37 16.53
CA ILE A 8 3.59 42.13 17.19
C ILE A 8 2.80 41.25 16.21
N SER A 9 1.94 41.85 15.38
CA SER A 9 1.14 41.10 14.40
C SER A 9 1.99 40.48 13.28
N ILE A 10 3.05 41.16 12.84
CA ILE A 10 4.03 40.63 11.87
C ILE A 10 4.79 39.43 12.45
N VAL A 11 5.21 39.50 13.72
CA VAL A 11 5.96 38.40 14.38
C VAL A 11 5.08 37.17 14.59
N ILE A 12 3.78 37.34 14.85
CA ILE A 12 2.82 36.23 14.97
C ILE A 12 2.58 35.56 13.60
N LEU A 13 2.42 36.35 12.53
CA LEU A 13 2.27 35.83 11.16
C LEU A 13 3.52 35.08 10.67
N PHE A 14 4.72 35.58 10.98
CA PHE A 14 5.98 34.90 10.64
C PHE A 14 6.18 33.62 11.44
N SER A 15 5.82 33.60 12.73
CA SER A 15 5.93 32.41 13.59
C SER A 15 4.92 31.31 13.24
N PHE A 16 3.74 31.66 12.70
CA PHE A 16 2.73 30.70 12.28
C PHE A 16 3.05 30.07 10.90
N GLY A 17 3.77 30.79 10.03
CA GLY A 17 4.17 30.32 8.69
C GLY A 17 5.34 29.33 8.68
N ILE A 18 6.10 29.20 9.78
CA ILE A 18 7.31 28.36 9.87
C ILE A 18 7.01 26.93 10.37
N LEU A 19 5.76 26.62 10.76
CA LEU A 19 5.39 25.30 11.29
C LEU A 19 4.76 24.35 10.27
N ILE A 20 4.87 24.64 8.97
CA ILE A 20 4.48 23.68 7.94
C ILE A 20 5.62 22.67 7.78
N SER A 21 5.69 21.72 8.71
CA SER A 21 6.53 20.53 8.58
C SER A 21 5.95 19.68 7.45
N SER A 22 6.31 20.00 6.21
CA SER A 22 6.06 19.11 5.08
C SER A 22 6.92 17.85 5.28
N SER A 23 6.29 16.78 5.75
CA SER A 23 6.91 15.46 5.77
C SER A 23 6.96 14.94 4.34
N TYR A 24 8.17 14.75 3.81
CA TYR A 24 8.38 14.02 2.57
C TYR A 24 8.68 12.56 2.93
N ALA A 25 7.72 11.67 2.70
CA ALA A 25 7.99 10.24 2.64
C ALA A 25 8.74 9.96 1.33
N LYS A 26 10.06 10.12 1.35
CA LYS A 26 10.90 9.70 0.21
C LYS A 26 10.88 8.18 0.16
N LEU A 27 10.36 7.62 -0.92
CA LEU A 27 10.58 6.21 -1.24
C LEU A 27 12.09 6.02 -1.43
N ASP A 28 12.73 5.33 -0.49
CA ASP A 28 14.09 4.82 -0.68
C ASP A 28 13.96 3.41 -1.25
N PRO A 29 14.34 3.17 -2.52
CA PRO A 29 14.31 1.84 -3.11
C PRO A 29 15.10 0.81 -2.29
N LYS A 30 16.09 1.24 -1.50
CA LYS A 30 16.88 0.35 -0.62
C LYS A 30 16.11 -0.13 0.61
N THR A 31 15.06 0.59 1.01
CA THR A 31 14.16 0.20 2.11
C THR A 31 12.80 -0.26 1.60
N CYS A 32 12.66 -0.42 0.28
CA CYS A 32 11.45 -0.98 -0.31
C CYS A 32 11.47 -2.48 -0.05
N VAL A 33 10.46 -3.00 0.66
CA VAL A 33 10.34 -4.43 0.95
C VAL A 33 9.95 -5.21 -0.30
N GLY A 34 9.04 -4.66 -1.09
CA GLY A 34 8.57 -5.26 -2.33
C GLY A 34 7.74 -4.27 -3.15
N MET A 35 7.72 -4.48 -4.46
CA MET A 35 6.95 -3.65 -5.40
C MET A 35 6.30 -4.54 -6.46
N TRP A 36 4.99 -4.72 -6.37
CA TRP A 36 4.23 -5.53 -7.33
C TRP A 36 3.45 -4.60 -8.26
N LEU A 37 4.00 -4.37 -9.46
CA LEU A 37 3.40 -3.46 -10.45
C LEU A 37 2.25 -4.10 -11.23
N LEU A 38 2.17 -5.44 -11.22
CA LEU A 38 1.11 -6.21 -11.89
C LEU A 38 1.06 -5.95 -13.40
N GLU A 39 2.22 -5.82 -14.06
CA GLU A 39 2.33 -5.54 -15.50
C GLU A 39 2.42 -6.83 -16.36
N GLU A 40 2.48 -8.00 -15.74
CA GLU A 40 2.63 -9.29 -16.42
C GLU A 40 1.44 -9.64 -17.30
N GLY A 41 0.23 -9.21 -16.88
CA GLY A 41 -1.01 -9.38 -17.64
C GLY A 41 -1.47 -10.82 -17.87
N SER A 42 -0.73 -11.81 -17.34
CA SER A 42 -1.03 -13.24 -17.46
C SER A 42 -0.22 -14.05 -16.45
N GLY A 43 -0.58 -15.32 -16.28
CA GLY A 43 0.13 -16.25 -15.40
C GLY A 43 -0.38 -16.25 -13.95
N LYS A 44 0.38 -16.92 -13.09
CA LYS A 44 0.05 -17.18 -11.67
C LYS A 44 1.02 -16.54 -10.68
N LYS A 45 1.84 -15.59 -11.13
CA LYS A 45 2.79 -14.86 -10.29
C LYS A 45 2.58 -13.35 -10.43
N ALA A 46 2.71 -12.64 -9.32
CA ALA A 46 2.91 -11.20 -9.27
C ALA A 46 4.40 -10.96 -9.00
N ILE A 47 5.15 -10.49 -9.99
CA ILE A 47 6.62 -10.41 -9.88
C ILE A 47 6.99 -9.18 -9.05
N ASP A 48 7.92 -9.37 -8.13
CA ASP A 48 8.48 -8.28 -7.34
C ASP A 48 9.51 -7.49 -8.15
N SER A 49 9.11 -6.29 -8.55
CA SER A 49 9.91 -5.35 -9.31
C SER A 49 10.92 -4.57 -8.46
N SER A 50 10.94 -4.74 -7.13
CA SER A 50 11.93 -4.10 -6.25
C SER A 50 13.34 -4.71 -6.38
N GLY A 51 13.43 -5.94 -6.90
CA GLY A 51 14.67 -6.71 -6.97
C GLY A 51 14.95 -7.60 -5.76
N ASN A 52 14.08 -7.59 -4.75
CA ASN A 52 14.23 -8.41 -3.54
C ASN A 52 13.74 -9.85 -3.70
N LYS A 53 13.15 -10.19 -4.86
CA LYS A 53 12.65 -11.54 -5.20
C LYS A 53 11.52 -12.00 -4.27
N ASN A 54 10.72 -11.06 -3.77
CA ASN A 54 9.53 -11.35 -2.99
C ASN A 54 8.30 -11.58 -3.90
N ASP A 55 8.46 -12.41 -4.94
CA ASP A 55 7.40 -12.69 -5.91
C ASP A 55 6.18 -13.29 -5.21
N GLY A 56 4.99 -12.79 -5.54
CA GLY A 56 3.74 -13.30 -5.04
C GLY A 56 3.17 -14.42 -5.89
N ASP A 57 2.56 -15.41 -5.25
CA ASP A 57 1.76 -16.44 -5.91
C ASP A 57 0.29 -16.02 -5.94
N ILE A 58 -0.30 -16.06 -7.13
CA ILE A 58 -1.71 -15.70 -7.34
C ILE A 58 -2.57 -16.91 -7.02
N ILE A 59 -3.35 -16.82 -5.94
CA ILE A 59 -4.25 -17.86 -5.46
C ILE A 59 -5.68 -17.60 -5.96
N GLY A 60 -6.39 -18.68 -6.26
CA GLY A 60 -7.71 -18.61 -6.89
C GLY A 60 -7.59 -18.35 -8.39
N ASN A 61 -8.54 -17.59 -8.95
CA ASN A 61 -8.59 -17.23 -10.38
C ASN A 61 -8.97 -15.75 -10.60
N PRO A 62 -8.23 -14.79 -10.02
CA PRO A 62 -8.44 -13.39 -10.34
C PRO A 62 -8.16 -13.13 -11.82
N LYS A 63 -8.85 -12.15 -12.38
CA LYS A 63 -8.73 -11.79 -13.80
C LYS A 63 -7.70 -10.68 -13.97
N TRP A 64 -6.84 -10.83 -14.97
CA TRP A 64 -6.02 -9.73 -15.45
C TRP A 64 -6.90 -8.76 -16.25
N VAL A 65 -6.93 -7.50 -15.84
CA VAL A 65 -7.72 -6.43 -16.46
C VAL A 65 -6.83 -5.21 -16.71
N ASP A 66 -7.34 -4.21 -17.43
CA ASP A 66 -6.63 -2.94 -17.57
C ASP A 66 -6.70 -2.16 -16.26
N GLY A 67 -5.53 -1.74 -15.77
CA GLY A 67 -5.35 -1.07 -14.49
C GLY A 67 -5.29 0.45 -14.61
N LYS A 68 -4.96 1.12 -13.49
CA LYS A 68 -4.64 2.56 -13.49
C LYS A 68 -3.41 2.84 -14.37
N PHE A 69 -2.43 1.94 -14.29
CA PHE A 69 -1.29 1.83 -15.18
C PHE A 69 -1.29 0.41 -15.71
N GLY A 70 -1.04 0.24 -17.01
CA GLY A 70 -0.96 -1.05 -17.67
C GLY A 70 -2.03 -2.06 -17.25
N LYS A 71 -1.63 -3.08 -16.49
CA LYS A 71 -2.49 -4.19 -16.04
C LYS A 71 -2.79 -4.15 -14.54
N ALA A 72 -3.81 -4.89 -14.13
CA ALA A 72 -4.21 -5.07 -12.73
C ALA A 72 -4.88 -6.43 -12.54
N LEU A 73 -5.02 -6.83 -11.27
CA LEU A 73 -5.80 -8.01 -10.88
C LEU A 73 -7.19 -7.56 -10.37
N GLN A 74 -8.24 -8.13 -10.96
CA GLN A 74 -9.60 -8.06 -10.46
C GLN A 74 -9.88 -9.29 -9.60
N PHE A 75 -10.14 -9.07 -8.32
CA PHE A 75 -10.42 -10.09 -7.32
C PHE A 75 -11.91 -10.30 -7.15
N ASN A 76 -12.34 -11.54 -6.88
CA ASN A 76 -13.74 -11.87 -6.61
C ASN A 76 -14.23 -11.47 -5.20
N GLY A 77 -13.35 -10.95 -4.34
CA GLY A 77 -13.66 -10.50 -2.98
C GLY A 77 -13.87 -11.60 -1.94
N SER A 78 -13.67 -12.88 -2.30
CA SER A 78 -13.90 -14.05 -1.45
C SER A 78 -12.67 -14.95 -1.31
N THR A 79 -12.17 -15.50 -2.42
CA THR A 79 -11.11 -16.53 -2.42
C THR A 79 -9.85 -16.14 -3.21
N ASP A 80 -9.92 -15.08 -4.01
CA ASP A 80 -8.79 -14.63 -4.81
C ASP A 80 -7.89 -13.69 -3.98
N TYR A 81 -6.58 -13.96 -3.99
CA TYR A 81 -5.58 -13.11 -3.34
C TYR A 81 -4.18 -13.37 -3.92
N VAL A 82 -3.21 -12.53 -3.56
CA VAL A 82 -1.78 -12.73 -3.87
C VAL A 82 -1.06 -13.10 -2.58
N ALA A 83 -0.63 -14.36 -2.47
CA ALA A 83 0.18 -14.86 -1.38
C ALA A 83 1.62 -14.41 -1.55
N LEU A 84 2.18 -13.74 -0.55
CA LEU A 84 3.57 -13.31 -0.57
C LEU A 84 4.42 -14.26 0.28
N PRO A 85 5.72 -14.42 -0.02
CA PRO A 85 6.63 -15.11 0.87
C PRO A 85 6.75 -14.36 2.20
N GLU A 86 7.33 -15.02 3.20
CA GLU A 86 7.64 -14.34 4.45
C GLU A 86 8.60 -13.18 4.19
N LEU A 87 8.09 -11.96 4.40
CA LEU A 87 8.86 -10.75 4.16
C LEU A 87 9.75 -10.49 5.38
N PRO A 88 11.08 -10.48 5.21
CA PRO A 88 12.04 -10.44 6.33
C PRO A 88 11.95 -9.19 7.22
N GLU A 89 11.22 -8.15 6.81
CA GLU A 89 11.02 -6.92 7.59
C GLU A 89 9.70 -6.88 8.39
N GLN A 90 8.81 -7.87 8.25
CA GLN A 90 7.47 -7.85 8.86
C GLN A 90 7.43 -8.28 10.34
N THR A 91 8.50 -8.88 10.86
CA THR A 91 8.59 -9.28 12.27
C THR A 91 9.04 -8.07 13.10
N ASN A 92 8.09 -7.22 13.51
CA ASN A 92 8.21 -6.15 14.53
C ASN A 92 8.65 -4.73 14.09
N LYS A 93 8.48 -4.33 12.82
CA LYS A 93 8.73 -2.95 12.39
C LYS A 93 7.47 -2.26 11.83
N PRO A 94 7.32 -0.94 12.01
CA PRO A 94 6.25 -0.19 11.35
C PRO A 94 6.41 -0.26 9.82
N LEU A 95 5.32 -0.55 9.12
CA LEU A 95 5.25 -0.62 7.66
C LEU A 95 4.44 0.53 7.10
N SER A 96 4.80 0.99 5.91
CA SER A 96 3.93 1.82 5.05
C SER A 96 3.77 1.13 3.70
N PHE A 97 2.58 1.21 3.12
CA PHE A 97 2.30 0.71 1.78
C PHE A 97 1.51 1.74 0.97
N VAL A 98 1.60 1.64 -0.34
CA VAL A 98 0.86 2.44 -1.32
C VAL A 98 0.32 1.49 -2.37
N ALA A 99 -0.94 1.68 -2.76
CA ALA A 99 -1.59 0.87 -3.77
C ALA A 99 -2.61 1.69 -4.57
N TRP A 100 -2.81 1.33 -5.83
CA TRP A 100 -3.94 1.78 -6.63
C TRP A 100 -5.06 0.74 -6.54
N ILE A 101 -6.23 1.17 -6.08
CA ILE A 101 -7.35 0.29 -5.82
C ILE A 101 -8.59 0.88 -6.47
N ASN A 102 -9.23 0.11 -7.34
CA ASN A 102 -10.59 0.37 -7.77
C ASN A 102 -11.52 -0.52 -6.97
N TRP A 103 -12.37 0.09 -6.14
CA TRP A 103 -13.24 -0.64 -5.23
C TRP A 103 -14.66 -0.74 -5.82
N GLU A 104 -15.09 -1.96 -6.13
CA GLU A 104 -16.41 -2.21 -6.73
C GLU A 104 -17.55 -2.37 -5.71
N GLY A 105 -17.26 -2.22 -4.41
CA GLY A 105 -18.25 -2.41 -3.35
C GLY A 105 -18.16 -3.80 -2.71
N SER A 106 -18.63 -3.90 -1.46
CA SER A 106 -18.84 -5.20 -0.82
C SER A 106 -19.90 -5.10 0.28
N THR A 107 -20.64 -6.17 0.52
CA THR A 107 -21.58 -6.32 1.65
C THR A 107 -20.93 -6.96 2.89
N ALA A 108 -19.64 -7.30 2.82
CA ALA A 108 -18.88 -7.93 3.91
C ALA A 108 -18.71 -7.03 5.13
N THR A 109 -18.60 -7.67 6.30
CA THR A 109 -18.44 -7.00 7.59
C THR A 109 -17.00 -6.57 7.86
N THR A 110 -16.01 -7.30 7.32
CA THR A 110 -14.58 -6.94 7.41
C THR A 110 -14.01 -6.66 6.03
N ARG A 111 -13.17 -5.63 5.91
CA ARG A 111 -12.52 -5.22 4.65
C ARG A 111 -11.04 -4.98 4.87
N GLY A 112 -10.19 -5.62 4.07
CA GLY A 112 -8.74 -5.51 4.14
C GLY A 112 -8.12 -5.40 2.76
N VAL A 113 -6.97 -4.74 2.67
CA VAL A 113 -6.11 -4.65 1.48
C VAL A 113 -4.80 -5.43 1.70
N TRP A 114 -4.43 -5.61 2.95
CA TRP A 114 -3.25 -6.33 3.40
C TRP A 114 -3.61 -7.08 4.68
N GLY A 115 -3.16 -8.33 4.78
CA GLY A 115 -3.41 -9.19 5.92
C GLY A 115 -2.19 -10.05 6.26
N TYR A 116 -2.07 -10.39 7.54
CA TYR A 116 -1.21 -11.47 8.01
C TYR A 116 -2.12 -12.59 8.48
N THR A 117 -2.03 -13.76 7.87
CA THR A 117 -2.74 -14.97 8.31
C THR A 117 -1.71 -15.95 8.87
N ASN A 118 -2.00 -16.58 10.01
CA ASN A 118 -1.14 -17.60 10.60
C ASN A 118 -1.61 -19.01 10.17
N VAL A 119 -1.63 -19.24 8.85
CA VAL A 119 -1.87 -20.56 8.26
C VAL A 119 -0.54 -21.02 7.70
N ALA A 120 -0.15 -22.27 8.00
CA ALA A 120 1.20 -22.86 7.84
C ALA A 120 1.83 -22.83 6.43
N THR A 121 1.25 -22.11 5.46
CA THR A 121 1.72 -21.97 4.07
C THR A 121 1.70 -20.52 3.57
N VAL A 122 1.14 -19.56 4.30
CA VAL A 122 1.06 -18.14 3.89
C VAL A 122 1.35 -17.27 5.10
N ASN A 123 2.53 -16.66 5.15
CA ASN A 123 2.93 -15.80 6.26
C ASN A 123 2.59 -14.32 6.01
N SER A 124 2.23 -13.90 4.79
CA SER A 124 1.71 -12.56 4.49
C SER A 124 1.03 -12.58 3.13
N HIS A 125 -0.05 -11.83 2.94
CA HIS A 125 -0.68 -11.74 1.63
C HIS A 125 -1.30 -10.36 1.37
N PHE A 126 -1.25 -9.98 0.09
CA PHE A 126 -2.05 -8.87 -0.43
C PHE A 126 -3.40 -9.45 -0.83
N GLU A 127 -4.43 -9.17 -0.02
CA GLU A 127 -5.81 -9.52 -0.33
C GLU A 127 -6.64 -8.26 -0.36
N ILE A 128 -7.45 -8.10 -1.39
CA ILE A 128 -8.62 -7.24 -1.30
C ILE A 128 -9.75 -8.15 -0.81
N GLN A 129 -9.76 -8.40 0.49
CA GLN A 129 -10.77 -9.27 1.09
C GLN A 129 -11.94 -8.45 1.60
N SER A 130 -13.12 -8.98 1.34
CA SER A 130 -14.32 -8.59 2.02
C SER A 130 -14.83 -9.83 2.75
N ALA A 131 -14.53 -9.96 4.04
CA ALA A 131 -14.94 -11.12 4.83
C ALA A 131 -16.36 -10.91 5.37
N GLY A 132 -17.26 -11.81 4.97
CA GLY A 132 -18.64 -11.89 5.46
C GLY A 132 -18.70 -12.19 6.94
#